data_AF-A0A164KPB3-F1
#
_entry.id   AF-A0A164KPB3-F1
#
_cell.length_a   1.000
_cell.length_b   1.000
_cell.length_c   1.000
_cell.angle_alpha   90.00
_cell.angle_beta   90.00
_cell.angle_gamma   90.00
#
_symmetry.space_group_name_H-M   'P 1'
#
loop_
_entity.id
_entity.type
_entity.pdbx_description
1 polymer ?
#
loop_
_entity_poly.entity_id
_entity_poly.type
_entity_poly.pdbx_seq_one_letter_code
_entity_poly.pdbx_strand_id
1 'polypeptide(L)'
;MDRALALGARRIDIGQGEVPWVVLADPEGNEFCVLEPRERYVDTGAVAAIVVDARDPAGLARFWVTAAGWPIVHDEDRLTGIRAATGQGPWLEFLHSTEEPPDRGRLHLDLISFPADDPAEEIARLCAAGAKTLPPTDTAAGTVLADPEAHRFRLLPSRSD
;
A
#
# COMPACT_ATOMS: atom_id res chain seq x y z
N MET A 1 8.45 -20.27 -4.01
CA MET A 1 9.84 -19.74 -4.02
C MET A 1 10.55 -20.06 -5.33
N ASP A 2 10.72 -21.33 -5.71
CA ASP A 2 11.51 -21.75 -6.87
C ASP A 2 11.13 -21.05 -8.18
N ARG A 3 9.82 -20.87 -8.42
CA ARG A 3 9.31 -20.12 -9.57
C ARG A 3 9.83 -18.67 -9.60
N ALA A 4 9.85 -17.98 -8.47
CA ALA A 4 10.32 -16.59 -8.40
C ALA A 4 11.82 -16.51 -8.69
N LEU A 5 12.62 -17.42 -8.13
CA LEU A 5 14.05 -17.51 -8.39
C LEU A 5 14.35 -17.80 -9.87
N ALA A 6 13.60 -18.72 -10.48
CA ALA A 6 13.72 -19.04 -11.90
C ALA A 6 13.37 -17.85 -12.82
N LEU A 7 12.57 -16.90 -12.34
CA LEU A 7 12.20 -15.68 -13.06
C LEU A 7 13.17 -14.51 -12.80
N GLY A 8 14.25 -14.72 -12.05
CA GLY A 8 15.29 -13.72 -11.79
C GLY A 8 15.20 -13.04 -10.43
N ALA A 9 14.29 -13.46 -9.54
CA ALA A 9 14.33 -13.00 -8.17
C ALA A 9 15.57 -13.53 -7.44
N ARG A 10 16.09 -12.76 -6.49
CA ARG A 10 17.27 -13.12 -5.68
C ARG A 10 16.91 -13.11 -4.21
N ARG A 11 17.45 -14.04 -3.42
CA ARG A 11 17.37 -13.95 -1.96
C ARG A 11 18.17 -12.74 -1.49
N ILE A 12 17.60 -12.00 -0.54
CA ILE A 12 18.24 -10.85 0.10
C ILE A 12 18.06 -10.94 1.61
N ASP A 13 18.85 -10.15 2.33
CA ASP A 13 18.73 -9.93 3.76
C ASP A 13 18.54 -8.43 3.97
N ILE A 14 17.44 -8.08 4.63
CA ILE A 14 17.05 -6.70 4.97
C ILE A 14 17.17 -6.45 6.48
N GLY A 15 17.87 -7.33 7.20
CA GLY A 15 17.96 -7.29 8.66
C GLY A 15 16.75 -7.90 9.36
N GLN A 16 15.96 -8.74 8.67
CA GLN A 16 14.72 -9.31 9.22
C GLN A 16 14.94 -10.32 10.37
N GLY A 17 16.15 -10.83 10.56
CA GLY A 17 16.46 -11.84 11.57
C GLY A 17 15.82 -13.20 11.30
N GLU A 18 15.56 -13.96 12.36
CA GLU A 18 14.90 -15.28 12.25
C GLU A 18 13.38 -15.09 12.12
N VAL A 19 12.88 -15.28 10.91
CA VAL A 19 11.47 -15.13 10.57
C VAL A 19 10.95 -16.32 9.76
N PRO A 20 9.67 -16.69 9.88
CA PRO A 20 9.06 -17.81 9.15
C PRO A 20 8.70 -17.44 7.69
N TRP A 21 9.54 -16.66 7.01
CA TRP A 21 9.40 -16.30 5.60
C TRP A 21 10.76 -16.05 4.97
N VAL A 22 10.79 -16.02 3.64
CA VAL A 22 12.00 -15.72 2.87
C VAL A 22 11.85 -14.37 2.19
N VAL A 23 12.81 -13.47 2.37
CA VAL A 23 12.85 -12.18 1.67
C VAL A 23 13.58 -12.35 0.34
N LEU A 24 12.92 -11.93 -0.74
CA LEU A 24 13.46 -11.89 -2.09
C LEU A 24 13.45 -10.44 -2.61
N ALA A 25 14.35 -10.14 -3.53
CA ALA A 25 14.25 -8.99 -4.42
C ALA A 25 13.88 -9.46 -5.82
N ASP A 26 13.00 -8.72 -6.49
CA ASP A 26 12.75 -8.88 -7.92
C ASP A 26 13.96 -8.37 -8.76
N PRO A 27 13.93 -8.49 -10.10
CA PRO A 27 15.01 -8.02 -10.96
C PRO A 27 15.33 -6.52 -10.86
N GLU A 28 14.39 -5.69 -10.42
CA GLU A 28 14.56 -4.24 -10.22
C GLU A 28 14.95 -3.89 -8.77
N GLY A 29 15.07 -4.90 -7.91
CA GLY A 29 15.44 -4.75 -6.51
C GLY A 29 14.27 -4.44 -5.59
N ASN A 30 13.01 -4.59 -6.02
CA ASN A 30 11.87 -4.46 -5.14
C ASN A 30 11.77 -5.67 -4.23
N GLU A 31 11.59 -5.40 -2.94
CA GLU A 31 11.60 -6.40 -1.89
C GLU A 31 10.21 -7.02 -1.75
N PHE A 32 10.16 -8.34 -1.62
CA PHE A 32 8.92 -9.05 -1.32
C PHE A 32 9.20 -10.31 -0.48
N CYS A 33 8.25 -10.64 0.39
CA CYS A 33 8.33 -11.82 1.25
C CYS A 33 7.57 -12.99 0.62
N VAL A 34 8.20 -14.16 0.59
CA VAL A 34 7.53 -15.43 0.30
C VAL A 34 7.14 -16.07 1.62
N LEU A 35 5.84 -16.03 1.91
CA LEU A 35 5.25 -16.57 3.13
C LEU A 35 4.88 -18.05 2.97
N GLU A 36 4.93 -18.78 4.07
CA GLU A 36 4.17 -20.03 4.19
C GLU A 36 2.67 -19.73 4.20
N PRO A 37 1.79 -20.65 3.75
CA PRO A 37 0.35 -20.46 3.85
C PRO A 37 -0.08 -20.19 5.29
N ARG A 38 -0.80 -19.09 5.51
CA ARG A 38 -1.38 -18.72 6.82
C ARG A 38 -2.87 -18.49 6.65
N GLU A 39 -3.66 -18.90 7.66
CA GLU A 39 -5.11 -18.77 7.65
C GLU A 39 -5.57 -17.32 7.37
N ARG A 40 -4.86 -16.32 7.92
CA ARG A 40 -5.16 -14.89 7.69
C ARG A 40 -5.04 -14.40 6.23
N TYR A 41 -4.39 -15.18 5.35
CA TYR A 41 -4.14 -14.80 3.95
C TYR A 41 -4.80 -15.72 2.93
N VAL A 42 -5.71 -16.62 3.32
CA VAL A 42 -6.28 -17.61 2.40
C VAL A 42 -7.07 -17.01 1.24
N ASP A 43 -7.73 -15.86 1.47
CA ASP A 43 -8.60 -15.20 0.48
C ASP A 43 -7.90 -14.05 -0.28
N THR A 44 -6.58 -13.93 -0.19
CA THR A 44 -5.83 -12.82 -0.80
C THR A 44 -5.43 -13.11 -2.24
N GLY A 45 -5.46 -14.38 -2.67
CA GLY A 45 -4.84 -14.81 -3.91
C GLY A 45 -3.31 -14.85 -3.78
N ALA A 46 -2.60 -14.57 -4.88
CA ALA A 46 -1.14 -14.70 -4.93
C ALA A 46 -0.36 -13.63 -4.14
N VAL A 47 -0.98 -12.48 -3.87
CA VAL A 47 -0.37 -11.38 -3.10
C VAL A 47 -1.07 -11.32 -1.75
N ALA A 48 -0.33 -11.56 -0.66
CA ALA A 48 -0.87 -11.56 0.69
C ALA A 48 -1.16 -10.13 1.18
N ALA A 49 -0.16 -9.26 1.11
CA ALA A 49 -0.25 -7.88 1.57
C ALA A 49 0.69 -6.99 0.75
N ILE A 50 0.29 -5.72 0.62
CA ILE A 50 1.19 -4.62 0.31
C ILE A 50 1.54 -3.98 1.65
N VAL A 51 2.82 -3.98 2.01
CA VAL A 51 3.30 -3.45 3.28
C VAL A 51 3.93 -2.08 3.04
N VAL A 52 3.50 -1.10 3.82
CA VAL A 52 3.98 0.28 3.77
C VAL A 52 4.59 0.62 5.12
N ASP A 53 5.82 1.13 5.12
CA ASP A 53 6.45 1.63 6.33
C ASP A 53 5.73 2.88 6.84
N ALA A 54 5.51 2.94 8.14
CA ALA A 54 4.77 4.03 8.79
C ALA A 54 5.39 4.38 10.13
N ARG A 55 5.48 5.67 10.45
CA ARG A 55 5.83 6.14 11.80
C ARG A 55 4.62 6.12 12.73
N ASP A 56 3.41 6.29 12.19
CA ASP A 56 2.14 6.15 12.91
C ASP A 56 1.21 5.18 12.13
N PRO A 57 1.36 3.85 12.30
CA PRO A 57 0.55 2.86 11.61
C PRO A 57 -0.96 3.11 11.74
N ALA A 58 -1.43 3.42 12.95
CA ALA A 58 -2.85 3.63 13.21
C ALA A 58 -3.35 4.94 12.57
N GLY A 59 -2.55 6.00 12.60
CA GLY A 59 -2.84 7.27 11.91
C GLY A 59 -2.92 7.10 10.40
N LEU A 60 -1.94 6.41 9.82
CA LEU A 60 -1.90 6.14 8.39
C LEU A 60 -3.04 5.22 7.95
N ALA A 61 -3.36 4.20 8.74
CA ALA A 61 -4.52 3.35 8.51
C ALA A 61 -5.83 4.15 8.51
N ARG A 62 -6.06 5.05 9.47
CA ARG A 62 -7.26 5.91 9.48
C ARG A 62 -7.38 6.78 8.24
N PHE A 63 -6.26 7.29 7.72
CA PHE A 63 -6.25 8.00 6.45
C PHE A 63 -6.69 7.08 5.31
N TRP A 64 -6.11 5.89 5.19
CA TRP A 64 -6.43 4.96 4.10
C TRP A 64 -7.81 4.30 4.23
N VAL A 65 -8.38 4.18 5.44
CA VAL A 65 -9.81 3.86 5.64
C VAL A 65 -10.68 4.92 4.96
N THR A 66 -10.34 6.19 5.17
CA THR A 66 -11.07 7.31 4.55
C THR A 66 -10.88 7.30 3.04
N ALA A 67 -9.66 7.08 2.56
CA ALA A 67 -9.34 7.14 1.14
C ALA A 67 -9.89 5.97 0.32
N ALA A 68 -9.77 4.72 0.82
CA ALA A 68 -10.17 3.51 0.10
C ALA A 68 -11.56 2.97 0.51
N GLY A 69 -12.13 3.46 1.62
CA GLY A 69 -13.37 2.91 2.18
C GLY A 69 -13.22 1.51 2.79
N TRP A 70 -11.99 1.07 3.07
CA TRP A 70 -11.70 -0.26 3.60
C TRP A 70 -11.57 -0.20 5.13
N PRO A 71 -12.26 -1.07 5.90
CA PRO A 71 -12.13 -1.09 7.35
C PRO A 71 -10.73 -1.54 7.81
N ILE A 72 -10.34 -1.12 9.01
CA ILE A 72 -9.24 -1.74 9.77
C ILE A 72 -9.70 -3.13 10.21
N VAL A 73 -8.91 -4.15 9.91
CA VAL A 73 -9.22 -5.55 10.23
C VAL A 73 -8.25 -6.11 11.28
N HIS A 74 -7.05 -5.56 11.42
CA HIS A 74 -6.20 -5.78 12.60
C HIS A 74 -5.47 -4.49 12.99
N ASP A 75 -5.23 -4.33 14.29
CA ASP A 75 -4.54 -3.20 14.88
C ASP A 75 -3.66 -3.71 16.03
N GLU A 76 -2.37 -3.87 15.74
CA GLU A 76 -1.34 -4.39 16.64
C GLU A 76 -0.26 -3.31 16.82
N ASP A 77 0.49 -3.36 17.93
CA ASP A 77 1.47 -2.31 18.29
C ASP A 77 2.47 -1.94 17.17
N ARG A 78 2.82 -2.90 16.31
CA ARG A 78 3.76 -2.71 15.20
C ARG A 78 3.12 -2.72 13.83
N LEU A 79 1.84 -3.06 13.69
CA LEU A 79 1.22 -3.32 12.40
C LEU A 79 -0.28 -3.04 12.46
N THR A 80 -0.75 -2.14 11.61
CA THR A 80 -2.19 -1.92 11.41
C THR A 80 -2.55 -2.26 9.98
N GLY A 81 -3.61 -3.02 9.74
CA GLY A 81 -3.98 -3.47 8.40
C GLY A 81 -5.43 -3.20 8.05
N ILE A 82 -5.64 -2.68 6.83
CA ILE A 82 -6.96 -2.50 6.23
C ILE A 82 -7.17 -3.49 5.09
N ARG A 83 -8.44 -3.82 4.84
CA ARG A 83 -8.80 -4.72 3.75
C ARG A 83 -10.20 -4.43 3.22
N ALA A 84 -10.43 -4.67 1.93
CA ALA A 84 -11.76 -4.57 1.34
C ALA A 84 -12.77 -5.39 2.15
N ALA A 85 -13.97 -4.82 2.37
CA ALA A 85 -15.02 -5.45 3.18
C ALA A 85 -15.52 -6.79 2.60
N THR A 86 -15.23 -7.07 1.32
CA THR A 86 -15.47 -8.37 0.68
C THR A 86 -14.60 -9.49 1.25
N GLY A 87 -13.54 -9.15 1.99
CA GLY A 87 -12.54 -10.10 2.46
C GLY A 87 -11.71 -10.71 1.34
N GLN A 88 -11.74 -10.14 0.13
CA GLN A 88 -11.00 -10.62 -1.03
C GLN A 88 -9.83 -9.68 -1.37
N GLY A 89 -8.78 -10.28 -1.94
CA GLY A 89 -7.59 -9.53 -2.37
C GLY A 89 -6.63 -9.22 -1.23
N PRO A 90 -5.50 -8.56 -1.55
CA PRO A 90 -4.42 -8.31 -0.60
C PRO A 90 -4.86 -7.35 0.50
N TRP A 91 -4.15 -7.42 1.61
CA TRP A 91 -4.19 -6.40 2.64
C TRP A 91 -3.37 -5.18 2.22
N LEU A 92 -3.72 -4.00 2.73
CA LEU A 92 -2.80 -2.88 2.84
C LEU A 92 -2.40 -2.78 4.32
N GLU A 93 -1.15 -3.11 4.62
CA GLU A 93 -0.62 -3.19 5.98
C GLU A 93 0.41 -2.06 6.21
N PHE A 94 0.31 -1.38 7.35
CA PHE A 94 1.19 -0.28 7.76
C PHE A 94 2.10 -0.77 8.88
N LEU A 95 3.38 -0.96 8.57
CA LEU A 95 4.38 -1.51 9.50
C LEU A 95 5.11 -0.36 10.20
N HIS A 96 5.18 -0.42 11.53
CA HIS A 96 5.94 0.57 12.29
C HIS A 96 7.42 0.52 11.94
N SER A 97 7.91 1.62 11.37
CA SER A 97 9.32 1.84 11.02
C SER A 97 9.76 3.23 11.44
N THR A 98 10.99 3.32 11.92
CA THR A 98 11.67 4.60 12.20
C THR A 98 12.70 4.95 11.13
N GLU A 99 12.85 4.10 10.12
CA GLU A 99 13.76 4.34 9.00
C GLU A 99 13.19 5.41 8.08
N GLU A 100 14.08 6.15 7.42
CA GLU A 100 13.63 7.06 6.37
C GLU A 100 13.10 6.22 5.21
N PRO A 101 11.92 6.56 4.63
CA PRO A 101 11.39 5.82 3.50
C PRO A 101 12.43 5.77 2.39
N PRO A 102 12.72 4.59 1.80
CA PRO A 102 13.60 4.51 0.65
C PRO A 102 13.05 5.38 -0.50
N ASP A 103 13.89 5.62 -1.51
CA ASP A 103 13.59 6.52 -2.64
C ASP A 103 12.11 6.58 -3.03
N ARG A 104 11.56 7.79 -3.05
CA ARG A 104 10.15 8.09 -3.26
C ARG A 104 9.75 7.73 -4.71
N GLY A 105 9.49 6.46 -4.97
CA GLY A 105 9.12 6.00 -6.32
C GLY A 105 8.85 4.50 -6.49
N ARG A 106 9.12 3.66 -5.48
CA ARG A 106 8.95 2.20 -5.61
C ARG A 106 7.50 1.72 -5.54
N LEU A 107 6.64 2.43 -4.83
CA LEU A 107 5.21 2.12 -4.70
C LEU A 107 4.38 3.35 -5.08
N HIS A 108 3.41 3.14 -5.96
CA HIS A 108 2.40 4.12 -6.32
C HIS A 108 1.04 3.45 -6.30
N LEU A 109 0.13 3.96 -5.48
CA LEU A 109 -1.23 3.43 -5.36
C LEU A 109 -2.20 4.34 -6.13
N ASP A 110 -2.98 3.75 -7.02
CA ASP A 110 -4.05 4.44 -7.73
C ASP A 110 -5.39 4.18 -7.02
N LEU A 111 -6.07 5.25 -6.65
CA LEU A 111 -7.45 5.25 -6.15
C LEU A 111 -8.40 5.62 -7.27
N ILE A 112 -9.50 4.88 -7.37
CA ILE A 112 -10.58 5.18 -8.30
C ILE A 112 -11.68 5.88 -7.50
N SER A 113 -12.01 7.13 -7.87
CA SER A 113 -13.20 7.80 -7.35
C SER A 113 -14.46 7.02 -7.72
N PHE A 114 -15.49 7.03 -6.86
CA PHE A 114 -16.76 6.45 -7.24
C PHE A 114 -17.35 7.23 -8.43
N PRO A 115 -18.11 6.57 -9.34
CA PRO A 115 -18.58 7.21 -10.57
C PRO A 115 -19.42 8.49 -10.38
N ALA A 116 -19.98 8.71 -9.19
CA ALA A 116 -20.81 9.87 -8.86
C ALA A 116 -20.04 10.97 -8.09
N ASP A 117 -18.78 10.74 -7.72
CA ASP A 117 -18.01 11.70 -6.94
C ASP A 117 -17.54 12.87 -7.81
N ASP A 118 -17.72 14.10 -7.33
CA ASP A 118 -17.04 15.24 -7.91
C ASP A 118 -15.53 15.16 -7.57
N PRO A 119 -14.62 15.20 -8.56
CA PRO A 119 -13.19 15.06 -8.30
C PRO A 119 -12.63 16.14 -7.37
N ALA A 120 -13.15 17.37 -7.40
CA ALA A 120 -12.66 18.44 -6.55
C ALA A 120 -13.13 18.26 -5.09
N GLU A 121 -14.38 17.83 -4.89
CA GLU A 121 -14.88 17.47 -3.56
C GLU A 121 -14.11 16.28 -2.98
N GLU A 122 -13.80 15.27 -3.80
CA GLU A 122 -13.04 14.10 -3.36
C GLU A 122 -11.60 14.48 -2.98
N ILE A 123 -10.93 15.32 -3.77
CA ILE A 123 -9.61 15.87 -3.41
C ILE A 123 -9.71 16.67 -2.11
N ALA A 124 -10.74 17.50 -1.93
CA ALA A 124 -10.93 18.28 -0.71
C ALA A 124 -11.14 17.37 0.51
N ARG A 125 -11.90 16.28 0.37
CA ARG A 125 -12.12 15.27 1.41
C ARG A 125 -10.82 14.58 1.81
N LEU A 126 -10.01 14.16 0.84
CA LEU A 126 -8.69 13.56 1.08
C LEU A 126 -7.73 14.55 1.76
N CYS A 127 -7.71 15.81 1.34
CA CYS A 127 -6.92 16.85 1.98
C CYS A 127 -7.37 17.12 3.42
N ALA A 128 -8.68 17.13 3.69
CA ALA A 128 -9.22 17.24 5.05
C ALA A 128 -8.82 16.05 5.95
N ALA A 129 -8.61 14.86 5.36
CA ALA A 129 -8.08 13.69 6.05
C ALA A 129 -6.54 13.70 6.23
N GLY A 130 -5.83 14.68 5.67
CA GLY A 130 -4.39 14.88 5.83
C GLY A 130 -3.55 14.70 4.57
N ALA A 131 -4.17 14.44 3.41
CA ALA A 131 -3.44 14.40 2.15
C ALA A 131 -2.91 15.79 1.74
N LYS A 132 -1.88 15.80 0.90
CA LYS A 132 -1.36 17.01 0.24
C LYS A 132 -1.30 16.81 -1.26
N THR A 133 -1.90 17.71 -2.03
CA THR A 133 -1.73 17.71 -3.49
C THR A 133 -0.27 17.97 -3.85
N LEU A 134 0.26 17.20 -4.80
CA LEU A 134 1.61 17.36 -5.33
C LEU A 134 1.57 17.95 -6.75
N PRO A 135 2.67 18.59 -7.18
CA PRO A 135 2.81 18.97 -8.59
C PRO A 135 2.69 17.74 -9.50
N PRO A 136 2.12 17.88 -10.70
CA PRO A 136 2.07 16.79 -11.66
C PRO A 136 3.49 16.32 -12.00
N THR A 137 3.71 15.01 -11.92
CA THR A 137 5.00 14.37 -12.21
C THR A 137 5.08 13.82 -13.63
N ASP A 138 3.95 13.67 -14.30
CA ASP A 138 3.79 13.18 -15.67
C ASP A 138 2.52 13.78 -16.30
N THR A 139 2.20 13.34 -17.52
CA THR A 139 0.97 13.71 -18.24
C THR A 139 -0.16 12.69 -18.05
N ALA A 140 -0.01 11.73 -17.14
CA ALA A 140 -1.03 10.71 -16.92
C ALA A 140 -2.27 11.33 -16.26
N ALA A 141 -3.44 10.75 -16.52
CA ALA A 141 -4.68 11.23 -15.96
C ALA A 141 -4.71 11.06 -14.44
N GLY A 142 -5.35 12.02 -13.75
CA GLY A 142 -5.53 12.00 -12.30
C GLY A 142 -4.71 13.05 -11.56
N THR A 143 -4.97 13.17 -10.26
CA THR A 143 -4.27 14.08 -9.36
C THR A 143 -3.30 13.29 -8.50
N VAL A 144 -2.04 13.72 -8.44
CA VAL A 144 -1.04 13.12 -7.54
C VAL A 144 -1.15 13.78 -6.17
N LEU A 145 -1.26 12.97 -5.12
CA LEU A 145 -1.30 13.41 -3.73
C LEU A 145 -0.21 12.68 -2.94
N ALA A 146 0.07 13.21 -1.74
CA ALA A 146 0.86 12.55 -0.72
C ALA A 146 -0.03 12.28 0.49
N ASP A 147 0.09 11.10 1.08
CA ASP A 147 -0.57 10.78 2.36
C ASP A 147 0.09 11.55 3.54
N PRO A 148 -0.41 11.42 4.79
CA PRO A 148 0.16 12.11 5.95
C PRO A 148 1.65 11.82 6.20
N GLU A 149 2.17 10.70 5.70
CA GLU A 149 3.57 10.27 5.82
C GLU A 149 4.39 10.54 4.55
N ALA A 150 3.79 11.24 3.58
CA ALA A 150 4.35 11.64 2.30
C ALA A 150 4.55 10.52 1.27
N HIS A 151 3.91 9.36 1.42
CA HIS A 151 3.83 8.37 0.35
C HIS A 151 2.94 8.89 -0.76
N ARG A 152 3.41 8.74 -2.01
CA ARG A 152 2.70 9.23 -3.19
C ARG A 152 1.61 8.26 -3.61
N PHE A 153 0.43 8.78 -3.89
CA PHE A 153 -0.67 8.05 -4.49
C PHE A 153 -1.37 8.95 -5.51
N ARG A 154 -2.25 8.39 -6.33
CA ARG A 154 -2.98 9.14 -7.35
C ARG A 154 -4.46 8.86 -7.26
N LEU A 155 -5.24 9.93 -7.34
CA LEU A 155 -6.67 9.85 -7.54
C LEU A 155 -6.96 9.88 -9.03
N LEU A 156 -7.43 8.77 -9.57
CA LEU A 156 -7.88 8.65 -10.95
C LEU A 156 -9.28 9.26 -11.09
N PRO A 157 -9.57 9.96 -12.21
CA PRO A 157 -10.91 10.46 -12.46
C PRO A 157 -11.90 9.30 -12.57
N SER A 158 -13.15 9.53 -12.16
CA SER A 158 -14.25 8.63 -12.50
C SER A 158 -14.28 8.45 -14.02
N ARG A 159 -14.27 7.19 -14.49
CA ARG A 159 -14.48 6.93 -15.92
C ARG A 159 -15.91 7.33 -16.25
N SER A 160 -16.09 8.31 -17.12
CA SER A 160 -17.36 8.49 -17.81
C SER A 160 -17.56 7.25 -18.71
N ASP A 161 -18.66 6.55 -18.51
CA ASP A 161 -19.15 5.53 -19.45
C ASP A 161 -19.56 6.18 -20.79
#